data_AF-A0A352DTV6-F1
#
_entry.id   AF-A0A352DTV6-F1
#
_cell.length_a   1.000
_cell.length_b   1.000
_cell.length_c   1.000
_cell.angle_alpha   90.00
_cell.angle_beta   90.00
_cell.angle_gamma   90.00
#
_symmetry.space_group_name_H-M   'P 1'
#
loop_
_entity.id
_entity.type
_entity.pdbx_description
1 polymer ?
#
loop_
_entity_poly.entity_id
_entity_poly.type
_entity_poly.pdbx_seq_one_letter_code
_entity_poly.pdbx_strand_id
1 'polypeptide(L)' 'MKIGDLSGGASKLALSLKQLNLKWEAARDAWHDGTAKAFHERAIEPLTPSVKETLESIGRLAEVLARAARDVSDQDGV' A
#
# COMPACT_ATOMS: atom_id res chain seq x y z
N MET A 1 -2.07 8.18 17.02
CA MET A 1 -1.17 7.93 15.87
C MET A 1 0.14 8.61 16.19
N LYS A 2 1.26 7.88 16.29
CA LYS A 2 2.56 8.55 16.46
C LYS A 2 2.87 9.30 15.16
N ILE A 3 3.40 10.52 15.28
CA ILE A 3 3.88 11.28 14.12
C ILE A 3 4.94 10.40 13.43
N GLY A 4 4.74 10.07 12.16
CA GLY A 4 5.64 9.19 11.40
C GLY A 4 5.32 7.69 11.44
N ASP A 5 4.14 7.25 11.94
CA ASP A 5 3.72 5.85 11.80
C ASP A 5 3.32 5.52 10.35
N LEU A 6 4.36 5.22 9.55
CA LEU A 6 4.25 4.78 8.17
C LEU A 6 3.78 3.33 8.05
N SER A 7 3.95 2.53 9.11
CA SER A 7 3.59 1.12 9.13
C SER A 7 2.07 0.91 9.11
N GLY A 8 1.33 1.69 9.90
CA GLY A 8 -0.14 1.60 9.94
C GLY A 8 -0.80 2.00 8.60
N GLY A 9 -0.25 3.00 7.91
CA GLY A 9 -0.70 3.40 6.57
C GLY A 9 -0.44 2.30 5.54
N ALA A 10 0.77 1.73 5.53
CA ALA A 10 1.13 0.63 4.65
C ALA A 10 0.24 -0.60 4.86
N SER A 11 -0.02 -1.00 6.10
CA SER A 11 -0.91 -2.13 6.39
C SER A 11 -2.33 -1.92 5.89
N LYS A 12 -2.89 -0.71 6.05
CA LYS A 12 -4.21 -0.36 5.53
C LYS A 12 -4.24 -0.42 4.00
N LEU A 13 -3.22 0.10 3.33
CA LEU A 13 -3.15 0.08 1.87
C LEU A 13 -3.07 -1.35 1.32
N ALA A 14 -2.24 -2.20 1.93
CA ALA A 14 -2.13 -3.61 1.55
C ALA A 14 -3.47 -4.36 1.77
N LEU A 15 -4.15 -4.10 2.88
CA LEU A 15 -5.47 -4.67 3.16
C LEU A 15 -6.52 -4.21 2.14
N SER A 16 -6.53 -2.94 1.78
CA SER A 16 -7.46 -2.39 0.78
C SER A 16 -7.27 -3.02 -0.59
N LEU A 17 -6.02 -3.24 -1.04
CA LEU A 17 -5.76 -3.95 -2.30
C LEU A 17 -6.28 -5.39 -2.25
N LYS A 18 -6.07 -6.10 -1.14
CA LYS A 18 -6.61 -7.44 -0.95
C LYS A 18 -8.14 -7.45 -1.01
N GLN A 19 -8.79 -6.49 -0.35
CA GLN A 19 -10.25 -6.36 -0.38
C GLN A 19 -10.78 -6.02 -1.77
N LEU A 20 -10.08 -5.17 -2.52
CA LEU A 20 -10.42 -4.86 -3.91
C LEU A 20 -10.44 -6.13 -4.76
N ASN A 21 -9.38 -6.93 -4.69
CA ASN A 21 -9.27 -8.17 -5.46
C ASN A 21 -10.38 -9.17 -5.11
N LEU A 22 -10.69 -9.33 -3.81
CA LEU A 22 -11.80 -10.18 -3.37
C LEU A 22 -13.16 -9.71 -3.92
N LYS A 23 -13.42 -8.40 -3.87
CA LYS A 23 -14.67 -7.82 -4.40
C LYS A 23 -14.73 -7.91 -5.92
N TRP A 24 -13.60 -7.79 -6.61
CA TRP A 24 -13.52 -7.94 -8.05
C TRP A 24 -13.85 -9.37 -8.48
N GLU A 25 -13.27 -10.38 -7.83
CA GLU A 25 -13.58 -11.78 -8.14
C GLU A 25 -15.06 -12.09 -7.89
N ALA A 26 -15.64 -11.61 -6.79
CA ALA A 26 -17.08 -11.76 -6.54
C ALA A 26 -17.95 -11.02 -7.58
N ALA A 27 -17.49 -9.86 -8.08
CA ALA A 27 -18.21 -9.13 -9.13
C ALA A 27 -18.19 -9.90 -10.46
N ARG A 28 -17.08 -10.58 -10.78
CA ARG A 28 -16.93 -11.37 -12.02
C ARG A 28 -17.90 -12.53 -12.14
N ASP A 29 -18.41 -13.05 -11.02
CA ASP A 29 -19.43 -14.10 -11.04
C ASP A 29 -20.73 -13.64 -11.72
N ALA A 30 -21.06 -12.35 -11.64
CA ALA A 30 -22.26 -11.77 -12.24
C ALA A 30 -21.97 -10.78 -13.39
N TRP A 31 -20.73 -10.28 -13.48
CA TRP A 31 -20.32 -9.25 -14.45
C TRP A 31 -19.02 -9.66 -15.15
N HIS A 32 -19.17 -10.31 -16.31
CA HIS A 32 -18.06 -10.89 -17.08
C HIS A 32 -18.15 -10.56 -18.59
N ASP A 33 -18.74 -9.42 -18.93
CA ASP A 33 -18.87 -8.94 -20.31
C ASP A 33 -17.61 -8.18 -20.78
N GLY A 34 -17.67 -7.63 -22.00
CA GLY A 34 -16.57 -6.84 -22.55
C GLY A 34 -16.28 -5.57 -21.74
N THR A 35 -17.27 -5.00 -21.05
CA THR A 35 -17.09 -3.83 -20.19
C THR A 35 -16.36 -4.22 -18.90
N ALA A 36 -16.70 -5.37 -18.29
CA ALA A 36 -15.98 -5.91 -17.14
C ALA A 36 -14.51 -6.15 -17.48
N LYS A 37 -14.23 -6.75 -18.64
CA LYS A 37 -12.86 -6.97 -19.11
C LYS A 37 -12.09 -5.64 -19.26
N ALA A 38 -12.66 -4.68 -19.98
CA ALA A 38 -12.04 -3.37 -20.17
C ALA A 38 -11.84 -2.61 -18.85
N PHE A 39 -12.75 -2.77 -17.88
CA PHE A 39 -12.61 -2.19 -16.55
C PHE A 39 -11.45 -2.82 -15.77
N HIS A 40 -11.33 -4.15 -15.79
CA HIS A 40 -10.23 -4.85 -15.13
C HIS A 40 -8.87 -4.38 -15.64
N GLU A 41 -8.69 -4.41 -16.95
CA GLU A 41 -7.42 -4.04 -17.62
C GLU A 41 -7.04 -2.58 -17.35
N ARG A 42 -8.02 -1.67 -17.35
CA ARG A 42 -7.74 -0.22 -17.20
C ARG A 42 -7.66 0.25 -15.77
N ALA A 43 -8.39 -0.36 -14.84
CA ALA A 43 -8.57 0.18 -13.48
C ALA A 43 -7.98 -0.73 -12.40
N ILE A 44 -8.04 -2.05 -12.54
CA ILE A 44 -7.70 -2.99 -11.46
C ILE A 44 -6.29 -3.53 -11.62
N GLU A 45 -5.93 -4.01 -12.81
CA GLU A 45 -4.60 -4.56 -13.09
C GLU A 45 -3.46 -3.57 -12.77
N PRO A 46 -3.54 -2.27 -13.12
CA PRO A 46 -2.46 -1.33 -12.84
C PRO A 46 -2.25 -1.06 -11.34
N LEU A 47 -3.28 -1.21 -10.51
CA LEU A 47 -3.19 -0.90 -9.08
C LEU A 47 -2.29 -1.87 -8.33
N THR A 48 -2.24 -3.14 -8.74
CA THR A 48 -1.43 -4.15 -8.04
C THR A 48 0.06 -3.80 -8.04
N PRO A 49 0.74 -3.56 -9.18
CA PRO A 49 2.14 -3.14 -9.18
C PRO A 49 2.34 -1.77 -8.52
N SER A 50 1.48 -0.78 -8.77
CA SER A 50 1.63 0.57 -8.17
C SER A 50 1.54 0.56 -6.64
N VAL A 51 0.63 -0.23 -6.07
CA VAL A 51 0.52 -0.36 -4.61
C VAL A 51 1.73 -1.09 -4.03
N LYS A 52 2.23 -2.14 -4.69
CA LYS A 52 3.45 -2.84 -4.23
C LYS A 52 4.65 -1.89 -4.19
N GLU A 53 4.88 -1.14 -5.26
CA GLU A 53 5.96 -0.14 -5.34
C GLU A 53 5.83 0.94 -4.25
N THR A 54 4.60 1.37 -3.99
CA THR A 54 4.29 2.32 -2.92
C THR A 54 4.64 1.74 -1.55
N LEU A 55 4.23 0.50 -1.26
CA LEU A 55 4.52 -0.18 0.00
C LEU A 55 6.02 -0.36 0.23
N GLU A 56 6.77 -0.73 -0.82
CA GLU A 56 8.23 -0.82 -0.75
C GLU A 56 8.88 0.55 -0.46
N SER A 57 8.39 1.60 -1.12
CA SER A 57 8.87 2.97 -0.89
C SER A 57 8.58 3.43 0.55
N ILE A 58 7.40 3.12 1.08
CA ILE A 58 7.05 3.39 2.47
C ILE A 58 7.98 2.63 3.43
N GLY A 59 8.31 1.37 3.12
CA GLY A 59 9.27 0.57 3.90
C GLY A 59 10.65 1.24 3.98
N ARG A 60 11.18 1.69 2.84
CA ARG A 60 12.46 2.43 2.79
C ARG A 60 12.40 3.74 3.58
N LEU A 61 11.31 4.49 3.47
CA LEU A 61 11.12 5.73 4.22
C LEU A 61 11.07 5.49 5.73
N ALA A 62 10.40 4.41 6.16
CA ALA A 62 10.34 4.04 7.57
C ALA A 62 11.72 3.69 8.14
N GLU A 63 12.56 3.01 7.37
CA GLU A 63 13.94 2.70 7.76
C GLU A 63 14.78 3.98 7.94
N VAL A 64 14.72 4.91 6.98
CA VAL A 64 15.42 6.19 7.05
C VAL A 64 14.97 7.01 8.26
N LEU A 65 13.66 7.10 8.49
CA LEU A 65 13.10 7.84 9.63
C LEU A 65 13.52 7.21 10.96
N ALA A 66 13.50 5.88 11.05
CA ALA A 66 13.92 5.16 12.26
C ALA A 66 15.42 5.39 12.56
N ARG A 67 16.26 5.46 11.52
CA ARG A 67 17.68 5.81 11.68
C ARG A 67 17.85 7.24 12.16
N ALA A 68 17.23 8.21 11.48
CA ALA A 68 17.32 9.62 11.88
C ALA A 68 16.85 9.86 13.31
N ALA A 69 15.77 9.18 13.74
CA ALA A 69 15.28 9.26 15.11
C ALA A 69 16.30 8.75 16.15
N ARG A 70 17.04 7.68 15.84
CA ARG A 70 18.13 7.18 16.69
C ARG A 70 19.30 8.17 16.74
N ASP A 71 19.75 8.64 15.58
CA ASP A 71 20.90 9.55 15.46
C ASP A 71 20.68 10.84 16.25
N VAL A 72 19.45 11.39 16.27
CA VAL A 72 19.09 12.57 17.08
C VAL A 72 19.03 12.24 18.57
N SER A 73 18.45 11.10 18.93
CA SER A 73 18.31 10.70 20.34
C SER A 73 19.67 10.44 21.02
N ASP A 74 20.67 9.98 20.27
CA ASP A 74 22.03 9.76 20.77
C ASP A 74 22.83 11.07 20.94
N GLN A 75 22.45 12.16 20.26
CA GLN A 75 23.14 13.46 20.37
C GLN A 75 22.69 14.30 21.57
N ASP A 76 21.45 14.12 22.06
CA ASP A 76 20.93 14.83 23.24
C ASP A 76 21.44 14.27 24.59
N GLY A 77 22.35 13.27 24.56
CA GLY A 77 22.91 12.58 25.72
C GLY A 77 24.30 13.01 26.20
N VAL A 78 24.85 14.13 25.71
CA VAL A 78 26.16 14.70 26.13
C VAL A 78 25.99 16.04 26.83
#